data_AF-A0A1N6CLQ2-F1
#
_entry.id   AF-A0A1N6CLQ2-F1
#
_cell.length_a   1.000
_cell.length_b   1.000
_cell.length_c   1.000
_cell.angle_alpha   90.00
_cell.angle_beta   90.00
_cell.angle_gamma   90.00
#
_symmetry.space_group_name_H-M   'P 1'
#
loop_
_entity.id
_entity.type
_entity.pdbx_description
1 polymer ?
#
loop_
_entity_poly.entity_id
_entity_poly.type
_entity_poly.pdbx_seq_one_letter_code
_entity_poly.pdbx_strand_id
1 'polypeptide(L)'
;MHKYHFIGAAAVAGLAASLLPLAAGQAHDGKHKFDKEWSENLAREIHAKVHAGLARGAVGMEKGAEKMLRGADKMEAYAERLENDPEFREQEAARQNKWNDKELSAQDMLEKASEMRRGAEEMRRGAEEMRRAAEEMRQGKT
;
A
#
# COMPACT_ATOMS: atom_id res chain seq x y z
N MET A 1 -23.05 -0.45 -40.03
CA MET A 1 -22.41 -0.54 -38.69
C MET A 1 -20.92 -0.37 -38.88
N HIS A 2 -20.34 0.63 -38.21
CA HIS A 2 -19.08 1.28 -38.55
C HIS A 2 -17.83 0.44 -38.24
N LYS A 3 -16.90 0.38 -39.18
CA LYS A 3 -15.51 -0.10 -38.99
C LYS A 3 -14.60 1.12 -38.97
N TYR A 4 -13.94 1.38 -37.85
CA TYR A 4 -12.91 2.42 -37.75
C TYR A 4 -11.52 1.77 -37.77
N HIS A 5 -10.69 2.31 -38.65
CA HIS A 5 -9.27 2.01 -38.79
C HIS A 5 -8.51 2.53 -37.57
N PHE A 6 -7.67 1.67 -36.99
CA PHE A 6 -6.61 2.07 -36.08
C PHE A 6 -5.45 2.64 -36.90
N ILE A 7 -5.20 3.94 -36.78
CA ILE A 7 -3.94 4.57 -37.17
C ILE A 7 -3.19 4.89 -35.88
N GLY A 8 -2.02 4.29 -35.74
CA GLY A 8 -1.09 4.57 -34.67
C GLY A 8 -0.57 6.00 -34.75
N ALA A 9 -0.59 6.68 -33.61
CA ALA A 9 0.24 7.84 -33.34
C ALA A 9 0.82 7.65 -31.94
N ALA A 10 1.99 7.00 -31.88
CA ALA A 10 2.86 7.10 -30.72
C ALA A 10 3.46 8.50 -30.72
N ALA A 11 2.89 9.39 -29.89
CA ALA A 11 3.56 10.59 -29.45
C ALA A 11 3.60 10.52 -27.92
N VAL A 12 4.72 10.00 -27.40
CA VAL A 12 5.08 10.13 -25.99
C VAL A 12 5.35 11.61 -25.75
N ALA A 13 4.30 12.35 -25.42
CA ALA A 13 4.40 13.71 -24.91
C ALA A 13 4.72 13.61 -23.41
N GLY A 14 5.89 14.11 -23.02
CA GLY A 14 6.40 14.08 -21.66
C GLY A 14 5.45 14.76 -20.66
N LEU A 15 5.25 14.13 -19.51
CA LEU A 15 4.64 14.76 -18.35
C LEU A 15 5.65 15.69 -17.68
N ALA A 16 5.84 16.86 -18.27
CA ALA A 16 6.22 18.06 -17.53
C ALA A 16 4.92 18.74 -17.06
N ALA A 17 4.35 18.26 -15.96
CA ALA A 17 3.27 18.98 -15.28
C ALA A 17 3.90 20.02 -14.34
N SER A 18 4.13 21.18 -14.93
CA SER A 18 4.48 22.45 -14.32
C SER A 18 3.65 22.76 -13.08
N LEU A 19 4.36 23.12 -11.99
CA LEU A 19 3.80 23.90 -10.90
C LEU A 19 3.41 25.29 -11.43
N LEU A 20 2.14 25.48 -11.77
CA LEU A 20 1.54 26.81 -11.90
C LEU A 20 0.38 26.91 -10.90
N PRO A 21 0.42 27.86 -9.96
CA PRO A 21 -0.71 28.14 -9.07
C PRO A 21 -1.78 28.91 -9.84
N LEU A 22 -2.85 28.23 -10.24
CA LEU A 22 -4.09 28.87 -10.70
C LEU A 22 -4.99 29.15 -9.50
N ALA A 23 -4.75 30.28 -8.84
CA ALA A 23 -5.74 30.93 -7.98
C ALA A 23 -5.45 32.43 -7.92
N ALA A 24 -5.85 33.16 -8.95
CA ALA A 24 -6.04 34.60 -8.87
C ALA A 24 -7.52 34.85 -8.54
N GLY A 25 -7.80 35.49 -7.40
CA GLY A 25 -9.14 35.97 -7.10
C GLY A 25 -9.44 36.14 -5.61
N GLN A 26 -9.06 37.30 -5.08
CA GLN A 26 -9.66 37.96 -3.90
C GLN A 26 -9.38 37.37 -2.51
N ALA A 27 -8.29 37.83 -1.90
CA ALA A 27 -8.31 38.32 -0.51
C ALA A 27 -7.37 39.51 -0.40
N HIS A 28 -7.88 40.57 0.19
CA HIS A 28 -7.45 41.96 0.09
C HIS A 28 -6.94 42.39 1.48
N ASP A 29 -5.62 42.51 1.68
CA ASP A 29 -4.98 43.50 2.56
C ASP A 29 -3.46 43.48 2.35
N GLY A 30 -2.94 44.47 1.64
CA GLY A 30 -1.53 44.59 1.23
C GLY A 30 -0.63 45.18 2.30
N LYS A 31 -0.50 44.53 3.47
CA LYS A 31 0.35 45.04 4.57
C LYS A 31 1.55 44.18 4.98
N HIS A 32 1.79 43.05 4.33
CA HIS A 32 3.02 42.30 4.56
C HIS A 32 3.98 42.52 3.39
N LYS A 33 5.00 43.36 3.63
CA LYS A 33 6.15 43.45 2.75
C LYS A 33 6.76 42.04 2.69
N PHE A 34 7.12 41.58 1.50
CA PHE A 34 7.96 40.39 1.34
C PHE A 34 9.32 40.70 1.96
N ASP A 35 9.45 40.49 3.26
CA ASP A 35 10.68 40.60 4.00
C ASP A 35 11.19 39.19 4.38
N LYS A 36 12.46 39.15 4.74
CA LYS A 36 13.17 37.91 5.07
C LYS A 36 12.47 37.16 6.22
N GLU A 37 11.91 37.89 7.17
CA GLU A 37 11.24 37.34 8.35
C GLU A 37 9.94 36.62 7.99
N TRP A 38 9.14 37.20 7.10
CA TRP A 38 7.93 36.55 6.57
C TRP A 38 8.25 35.22 5.87
N SER A 39 9.27 35.20 5.00
CA SER A 39 9.66 33.98 4.28
C SER A 39 10.20 32.90 5.23
N GLU A 40 10.99 33.28 6.24
CA GLU A 40 11.52 32.34 7.23
C GLU A 40 10.41 31.77 8.11
N ASN A 41 9.39 32.56 8.44
CA ASN A 41 8.25 32.09 9.21
C ASN A 41 7.39 31.09 8.40
N LEU A 42 7.11 31.41 7.14
CA LEU A 42 6.40 30.51 6.24
C LEU A 42 7.16 29.18 6.02
N ALA A 43 8.48 29.25 5.84
CA ALA A 43 9.31 28.05 5.70
C ALA A 43 9.24 27.16 6.95
N ARG A 44 9.30 27.75 8.15
CA ARG A 44 9.14 27.02 9.42
C ARG A 44 7.76 26.36 9.54
N GLU A 45 6.70 27.07 9.15
CA GLU A 45 5.34 26.53 9.19
C GLU A 45 5.15 25.34 8.23
N ILE A 46 5.65 25.48 6.99
CA ILE A 46 5.63 24.39 6.00
C ILE A 46 6.41 23.19 6.54
N HIS A 47 7.62 23.41 7.06
CA HIS A 47 8.46 22.35 7.62
C HIS A 47 7.75 21.62 8.77
N ALA A 48 7.11 22.36 9.68
CA ALA A 48 6.34 21.79 10.79
C ALA A 48 5.15 20.95 10.30
N LYS A 49 4.41 21.44 9.30
CA LYS A 49 3.27 20.71 8.70
C LYS A 49 3.72 19.43 8.00
N VAL A 50 4.82 19.48 7.24
CA VAL A 50 5.40 18.32 6.57
C VAL A 50 5.83 17.28 7.60
N HIS A 51 6.58 17.67 8.64
CA HIS A 51 6.99 16.75 9.71
C HIS A 51 5.79 16.12 10.42
N ALA A 52 4.76 16.90 10.73
CA ALA A 52 3.55 16.37 11.35
C ALA A 52 2.83 15.36 10.42
N GLY A 53 2.81 15.62 9.12
CA GLY A 53 2.28 14.70 8.11
C GLY A 53 3.07 13.39 8.05
N LEU A 54 4.41 13.47 7.98
CA LEU A 54 5.30 12.31 7.96
C LEU A 54 5.16 11.48 9.23
N ALA A 55 5.11 12.11 10.40
CA ALA A 55 4.90 11.41 11.67
C ALA A 55 3.57 10.65 11.71
N ARG A 56 2.49 11.24 11.20
CA ARG A 56 1.18 10.55 11.08
C ARG A 56 1.24 9.39 10.09
N GLY A 57 1.92 9.58 8.96
CA GLY A 57 2.15 8.53 7.97
C GLY A 57 2.90 7.34 8.54
N ALA A 58 3.97 7.59 9.31
CA ALA A 58 4.74 6.56 9.99
C ALA A 58 3.89 5.71 10.95
N VAL A 59 3.04 6.35 11.77
CA VAL A 59 2.10 5.64 12.66
C VAL A 59 1.11 4.78 11.84
N GLY A 60 0.65 5.28 10.70
CA GLY A 60 -0.20 4.51 9.78
C GLY A 60 0.51 3.26 9.23
N MET A 61 1.76 3.41 8.81
CA MET A 61 2.59 2.31 8.32
C MET A 61 2.84 1.24 9.39
N GLU A 62 3.14 1.64 10.64
CA GLU A 62 3.32 0.68 11.74
C GLU A 62 2.06 -0.13 12.03
N LYS A 63 0.90 0.51 12.01
CA LYS A 63 -0.39 -0.18 12.16
C LYS A 63 -0.66 -1.13 10.99
N GLY A 64 -0.28 -0.75 9.78
CA GLY A 64 -0.37 -1.64 8.61
C GLY A 64 0.54 -2.86 8.74
N ALA A 65 1.80 -2.64 9.15
CA ALA A 65 2.76 -3.70 9.41
C ALA A 65 2.25 -4.69 10.49
N GLU A 66 1.68 -4.19 11.58
CA GLU A 66 1.10 -5.04 12.61
C GLU A 66 -0.07 -5.90 12.08
N LYS A 67 -0.94 -5.32 11.25
CA LYS A 67 -2.01 -6.08 10.60
C LYS A 67 -1.47 -7.14 9.65
N MET A 68 -0.41 -6.86 8.92
CA MET A 68 0.26 -7.85 8.07
C MET A 68 0.82 -9.00 8.91
N LEU A 69 1.49 -8.73 10.03
CA LEU A 69 1.98 -9.79 10.92
C LEU A 69 0.84 -10.67 11.45
N ARG A 70 -0.25 -10.07 11.93
CA ARG A 70 -1.43 -10.83 12.36
C ARG A 70 -2.07 -11.64 11.22
N GLY A 71 -2.01 -11.14 10.00
CA GLY A 71 -2.47 -11.86 8.81
C GLY A 71 -1.57 -13.05 8.48
N ALA A 72 -0.25 -12.87 8.57
CA ALA A 72 0.74 -13.92 8.40
C ALA A 72 0.55 -15.05 9.43
N ASP A 73 0.37 -14.72 10.71
CA ASP A 73 0.15 -15.71 11.77
C ASP A 73 -1.13 -16.55 11.53
N LYS A 74 -2.21 -15.91 11.06
CA LYS A 74 -3.45 -16.62 10.71
C LYS A 74 -3.27 -17.53 9.49
N MET A 75 -2.53 -17.05 8.49
CA MET A 75 -2.26 -17.80 7.27
C MET A 75 -1.40 -19.04 7.58
N GLU A 76 -0.40 -18.88 8.44
CA GLU A 76 0.46 -19.96 8.91
C GLU A 76 -0.32 -20.99 9.75
N ALA A 77 -1.15 -20.54 10.69
CA ALA A 77 -2.01 -21.45 11.47
C ALA A 77 -3.00 -22.23 10.59
N TYR A 78 -3.52 -21.60 9.53
CA TYR A 78 -4.41 -22.27 8.58
C TYR A 78 -3.65 -23.30 7.74
N ALA A 79 -2.44 -22.95 7.26
CA ALA A 79 -1.56 -23.87 6.53
C ALA A 79 -1.19 -25.09 7.39
N GLU A 80 -0.81 -24.86 8.65
CA GLU A 80 -0.52 -25.93 9.61
C GLU A 80 -1.72 -26.84 9.82
N ARG A 81 -2.93 -26.28 9.89
CA ARG A 81 -4.15 -27.08 10.00
C ARG A 81 -4.40 -27.92 8.73
N LEU A 82 -4.21 -27.35 7.55
CA LEU A 82 -4.31 -28.12 6.29
C LEU A 82 -3.31 -29.29 6.27
N GLU A 83 -2.10 -29.10 6.75
CA GLU A 83 -1.06 -30.14 6.79
C GLU A 83 -1.37 -31.24 7.80
N ASN A 84 -1.85 -30.88 9.00
CA ASN A 84 -1.96 -31.80 10.12
C ASN A 84 -3.34 -32.47 10.30
N ASP A 85 -4.39 -31.93 9.67
CA ASP A 85 -5.77 -32.41 9.82
C ASP A 85 -6.35 -32.85 8.45
N PRO A 86 -6.32 -34.16 8.12
CA PRO A 86 -6.84 -34.69 6.87
C PRO A 86 -8.35 -34.44 6.69
N GLU A 87 -9.15 -34.55 7.75
CA GLU A 87 -10.60 -34.32 7.67
C GLU A 87 -10.91 -32.87 7.36
N PHE A 88 -10.21 -31.93 8.01
CA PHE A 88 -10.31 -30.52 7.67
C PHE A 88 -9.93 -30.26 6.21
N ARG A 89 -8.86 -30.90 5.73
CA ARG A 89 -8.39 -30.75 4.35
C ARG A 89 -9.43 -31.22 3.33
N GLU A 90 -10.06 -32.38 3.56
CA GLU A 90 -11.12 -32.91 2.71
C GLU A 90 -12.37 -32.02 2.72
N GLN A 91 -12.79 -31.58 3.91
CA GLN A 91 -13.92 -30.65 4.05
C GLN A 91 -13.67 -29.36 3.28
N GLU A 92 -12.43 -28.86 3.30
CA GLU A 92 -12.10 -27.59 2.68
C GLU A 92 -11.96 -27.67 1.17
N ALA A 93 -11.48 -28.81 0.65
CA ALA A 93 -11.58 -29.14 -0.76
C ALA A 93 -13.05 -29.18 -1.21
N ALA A 94 -13.91 -29.90 -0.48
CA ALA A 94 -15.34 -29.97 -0.79
C ALA A 94 -16.04 -28.60 -0.71
N ARG A 95 -15.68 -27.77 0.29
CA ARG A 95 -16.21 -26.41 0.42
C ARG A 95 -15.84 -25.54 -0.79
N GLN A 96 -14.61 -25.63 -1.27
CA GLN A 96 -14.17 -24.86 -2.44
C GLN A 96 -14.82 -25.36 -3.73
N ASN A 97 -15.00 -26.68 -3.88
CA ASN A 97 -15.65 -27.27 -5.05
C ASN A 97 -17.12 -26.89 -5.18
N LYS A 98 -17.78 -26.50 -4.07
CA LYS A 98 -19.17 -26.02 -4.10
C LYS A 98 -19.36 -24.74 -4.93
N TRP A 99 -18.32 -23.92 -5.05
CA TRP A 99 -18.39 -22.60 -5.68
C TRP A 99 -17.43 -22.44 -6.86
N ASN A 100 -16.57 -23.44 -7.11
CA ASN A 100 -15.60 -23.44 -8.20
C ASN A 100 -15.96 -24.50 -9.23
N ASP A 101 -15.78 -24.16 -10.51
CA ASP A 101 -15.94 -25.12 -11.62
C ASP A 101 -14.81 -26.18 -11.69
N LYS A 102 -13.78 -26.04 -10.86
CA LYS A 102 -12.65 -26.98 -10.77
C LYS A 102 -12.80 -27.85 -9.52
N GLU A 103 -12.71 -29.17 -9.72
CA GLU A 103 -12.62 -30.14 -8.64
C GLU A 103 -11.21 -30.12 -8.03
N LEU A 104 -11.13 -29.65 -6.80
CA LEU A 104 -9.94 -29.64 -5.96
C LEU A 104 -9.95 -30.88 -5.08
N SER A 105 -8.80 -31.51 -4.96
CA SER A 105 -8.54 -32.64 -4.06
C SER A 105 -7.98 -32.17 -2.72
N ALA A 106 -7.95 -33.07 -1.75
CA ALA A 106 -7.21 -32.88 -0.51
C ALA A 106 -5.71 -32.65 -0.79
N GLN A 107 -5.13 -33.28 -1.82
CA GLN A 107 -3.73 -33.06 -2.19
C GLN A 107 -3.49 -31.62 -2.69
N ASP A 108 -4.41 -31.07 -3.49
CA ASP A 108 -4.33 -29.67 -3.93
C ASP A 108 -4.37 -28.70 -2.73
N MET A 109 -5.14 -29.04 -1.69
CA MET A 109 -5.15 -28.24 -0.46
C MET A 109 -3.83 -28.32 0.30
N LEU A 110 -3.14 -29.46 0.28
CA LEU A 110 -1.81 -29.58 0.89
C LEU A 110 -0.78 -28.71 0.16
N GLU A 111 -0.83 -28.67 -1.17
CA GLU A 111 0.05 -27.79 -1.97
C GLU A 111 -0.20 -26.31 -1.64
N LYS A 112 -1.46 -25.92 -1.49
CA LYS A 112 -1.84 -24.56 -1.05
C LYS A 112 -1.29 -24.20 0.33
N ALA A 113 -1.08 -25.16 1.23
CA ALA A 113 -0.48 -24.87 2.54
C ALA A 113 0.96 -24.33 2.38
N SER A 114 1.74 -24.89 1.46
CA SER A 114 3.08 -24.38 1.13
C SER A 114 3.03 -22.95 0.54
N GLU A 115 2.09 -22.70 -0.38
CA GLU A 115 1.86 -21.34 -0.92
C GLU A 115 1.46 -20.34 0.17
N MET A 116 0.63 -20.75 1.13
CA MET A 116 0.24 -19.95 2.28
C MET A 116 1.44 -19.63 3.18
N ARG A 117 2.33 -20.59 3.45
CA ARG A 117 3.54 -20.33 4.24
C ARG A 117 4.43 -19.29 3.56
N ARG A 118 4.65 -19.43 2.24
CA ARG A 118 5.37 -18.43 1.46
C ARG A 118 4.69 -17.05 1.51
N GLY A 119 3.36 -17.01 1.38
CA GLY A 119 2.59 -15.77 1.52
C GLY A 119 2.76 -15.13 2.90
N ALA A 120 2.77 -15.93 3.96
CA ALA A 120 3.02 -15.45 5.32
C ALA A 120 4.43 -14.86 5.48
N GLU A 121 5.46 -15.50 4.92
CA GLU A 121 6.84 -14.96 4.91
C GLU A 121 6.93 -13.64 4.15
N GLU A 122 6.31 -13.55 2.97
CA GLU A 122 6.24 -12.31 2.17
C GLU A 122 5.51 -11.20 2.95
N MET A 123 4.45 -11.53 3.70
CA MET A 123 3.78 -10.58 4.59
C MET A 123 4.66 -10.12 5.76
N ARG A 124 5.44 -11.03 6.37
CA ARG A 124 6.38 -10.66 7.44
C ARG A 124 7.46 -9.72 6.91
N ARG A 125 8.05 -10.00 5.74
CA ARG A 125 9.02 -9.13 5.09
C ARG A 125 8.42 -7.76 4.75
N GLY A 126 7.22 -7.73 4.16
CA GLY A 126 6.53 -6.47 3.88
C GLY A 126 6.28 -5.64 5.14
N ALA A 127 5.94 -6.28 6.26
CA ALA A 127 5.80 -5.60 7.55
C ALA A 127 7.11 -4.99 8.06
N GLU A 128 8.25 -5.68 7.87
CA GLU A 128 9.57 -5.14 8.22
C GLU A 128 9.94 -3.93 7.36
N GLU A 129 9.71 -4.01 6.05
CA GLU A 129 9.94 -2.91 5.10
C GLU A 129 9.09 -1.68 5.47
N MET A 130 7.81 -1.89 5.82
CA MET A 130 6.93 -0.81 6.29
C MET A 130 7.42 -0.18 7.60
N ARG A 131 7.90 -0.97 8.56
CA ARG A 131 8.45 -0.45 9.82
C ARG A 131 9.71 0.37 9.58
N ARG A 132 10.58 -0.09 8.67
CA ARG A 132 11.77 0.66 8.28
C ARG A 132 11.41 1.99 7.62
N ALA A 133 10.47 1.99 6.68
CA ALA A 133 9.99 3.21 6.04
C ALA A 133 9.36 4.18 7.06
N ALA A 134 8.59 3.67 8.03
CA ALA A 134 8.04 4.48 9.12
C ALA A 134 9.14 5.16 9.96
N GLU A 135 10.22 4.43 10.25
CA GLU A 135 11.36 4.97 10.98
C GLU A 135 12.12 6.03 10.17
N GLU A 136 12.33 5.79 8.88
CA GLU A 136 12.94 6.75 7.95
C GLU A 136 12.11 8.05 7.89
N MET A 137 10.78 7.95 7.80
CA MET A 137 9.86 9.09 7.85
C MET A 137 9.94 9.87 9.18
N ARG A 138 10.08 9.19 10.32
CA ARG A 138 10.27 9.86 11.62
C ARG A 138 11.58 10.64 11.69
N GLN A 139 12.62 10.10 11.06
CA GLN A 139 13.94 10.72 11.02
C GLN A 139 14.06 11.81 9.95
N GLY A 140 13.02 12.02 9.13
CA GLY A 140 13.06 12.94 7.98
C GLY A 140 13.99 12.45 6.86
N LYS A 141 14.27 11.14 6.82
CA LYS A 141 14.99 10.46 5.74
C LYS A 141 13.93 9.99 4.76
N THR A 142 13.67 10.75 3.71
CA THR A 142 12.75 10.37 2.62
C THR A 142 13.41 10.62 1.28
#